data_AF-A0A939SV52-F1
#
_entry.id   AF-A0A939SV52-F1
#
_cell.length_a   1.000
_cell.length_b   1.000
_cell.length_c   1.000
_cell.angle_alpha   90.00
_cell.angle_beta   90.00
_cell.angle_gamma   90.00
#
_symmetry.space_group_name_H-M   'P 1'
#
loop_
_entity.id
_entity.type
_entity.pdbx_description
1 polymer ?
#
loop_
_entity_poly.entity_id
_entity_poly.type
_entity_poly.pdbx_seq_one_letter_code
_entity_poly.pdbx_strand_id
1 'polypeptide(L)'
;MTVRKNKIGQTRWAVKADVVDLVRALARQLPDLSIAAILNRSGKRTGHGASWTRSHVCSLRNIHGISVYREGERAERGERTLDEAADILKVSRATAYRMVSSGALPARQLCTGAPWIVRLSDLQHDVVRREADARRSRRPRSQDLVQNPLLL
;
A
#
# COMPACT_ATOMS: atom_id res chain seq x y z
N MET A 1 22.77 6.97 -46.78
CA MET A 1 21.96 7.36 -45.60
C MET A 1 22.10 6.27 -44.54
N THR A 2 22.85 6.53 -43.48
CA THR A 2 23.12 5.51 -42.44
C THR A 2 22.09 5.65 -41.32
N VAL A 3 21.10 4.77 -41.29
CA VAL A 3 20.10 4.70 -40.23
C VAL A 3 20.76 4.09 -38.99
N ARG A 4 20.94 4.89 -37.93
CA ARG A 4 21.40 4.41 -36.63
C ARG A 4 20.33 3.48 -36.05
N LYS A 5 20.64 2.19 -35.91
CA LYS A 5 19.79 1.22 -35.21
C LYS A 5 19.73 1.61 -33.72
N ASN A 6 18.53 1.77 -33.17
CA ASN A 6 18.35 2.01 -31.74
C ASN A 6 18.93 0.84 -30.93
N LYS A 7 19.54 1.14 -29.77
CA LYS A 7 19.91 0.15 -28.75
C LYS A 7 18.66 -0.67 -28.40
N ILE A 8 18.83 -1.99 -28.33
CA ILE A 8 17.76 -2.95 -27.98
C ILE A 8 17.01 -2.43 -26.75
N GLY A 9 15.69 -2.23 -26.87
CA GLY A 9 14.81 -1.79 -25.79
C GLY A 9 14.36 -0.32 -25.82
N GLN A 10 14.91 0.53 -26.68
CA GLN A 10 14.43 1.91 -26.85
C GLN A 10 13.57 2.05 -28.11
N THR A 11 12.28 1.78 -27.98
CA THR A 11 11.27 2.24 -28.93
C THR A 11 10.89 3.70 -28.62
N ARG A 12 10.42 4.43 -29.63
CA ARG A 12 9.92 5.83 -29.57
C ARG A 12 8.79 6.10 -28.55
N TRP A 13 8.38 5.07 -27.80
CA TRP A 13 7.22 5.01 -26.91
C TRP A 13 7.68 4.81 -25.45
N ALA A 14 8.73 5.51 -25.03
CA ALA A 14 9.29 5.36 -23.70
C ALA A 14 8.26 5.72 -22.62
N VAL A 15 8.07 4.82 -21.66
CA VAL A 15 7.34 5.11 -20.42
C VAL A 15 8.11 6.22 -19.70
N LYS A 16 7.40 7.27 -19.26
CA LYS A 16 8.00 8.41 -18.58
C LYS A 16 8.76 7.95 -17.32
N ALA A 17 9.89 8.58 -17.02
CA ALA A 17 10.77 8.22 -15.91
C ALA A 17 10.03 8.20 -14.55
N ASP A 18 9.05 9.10 -14.35
CA ASP A 18 8.20 9.15 -13.16
C ASP A 18 7.44 7.84 -12.91
N VAL A 19 7.03 7.14 -13.96
CA VAL A 19 6.32 5.86 -13.83
C VAL A 19 7.27 4.74 -13.45
N VAL A 20 8.50 4.74 -13.98
CA VAL A 20 9.52 3.74 -13.63
C VAL A 20 9.88 3.86 -12.15
N ASP A 21 10.08 5.08 -11.66
CA ASP A 21 10.40 5.34 -10.25
C ASP A 21 9.24 4.97 -9.33
N LEU A 22 8.01 5.28 -9.75
CA LEU A 22 6.81 4.85 -9.03
C LEU A 22 6.70 3.32 -8.95
N VAL A 23 6.90 2.61 -10.06
CA VAL A 23 6.88 1.13 -10.09
C VAL A 23 7.99 0.57 -9.20
N ARG A 24 9.18 1.16 -9.21
CA ARG A 24 10.29 0.75 -8.33
C ARG A 24 9.92 0.89 -6.86
N ALA A 25 9.29 1.99 -6.47
CA ALA A 25 8.85 2.21 -5.10
C ALA A 25 7.73 1.24 -4.70
N LEU A 26 6.74 1.04 -5.58
CA LEU A 26 5.60 0.15 -5.30
C LEU A 26 5.98 -1.33 -5.28
N ALA A 27 6.95 -1.76 -6.10
CA ALA A 27 7.41 -3.16 -6.16
C ALA A 27 7.97 -3.67 -4.81
N ARG A 28 8.45 -2.77 -3.96
CA ARG A 28 8.90 -3.11 -2.59
C ARG A 28 7.75 -3.42 -1.62
N GLN A 29 6.51 -3.18 -2.05
CA GLN A 29 5.33 -3.24 -1.20
C GLN A 29 4.18 -4.06 -1.82
N LEU A 30 4.11 -4.19 -3.14
CA LEU A 30 2.94 -4.73 -3.82
C LEU A 30 3.31 -5.64 -4.99
N PRO A 31 2.52 -6.68 -5.25
CA PRO A 31 2.68 -7.49 -6.44
C PRO A 31 2.31 -6.70 -7.71
N ASP A 32 2.88 -7.12 -8.85
CA ASP A 32 2.74 -6.46 -10.16
C ASP A 32 1.28 -6.19 -10.57
N LEU A 33 0.34 -7.07 -10.18
CA LEU A 33 -1.08 -6.89 -10.46
C LEU A 33 -1.68 -5.68 -9.71
N SER A 34 -1.35 -5.54 -8.42
CA SER A 34 -1.81 -4.41 -7.61
C SER A 34 -1.20 -3.09 -8.08
N ILE A 35 0.06 -3.12 -8.53
CA ILE A 35 0.73 -1.98 -9.14
C ILE A 35 -0.01 -1.53 -10.39
N ALA A 36 -0.34 -2.45 -11.30
CA ALA A 36 -1.10 -2.14 -12.51
C ALA A 36 -2.44 -1.46 -12.19
N ALA A 37 -3.16 -1.95 -11.18
CA ALA A 37 -4.40 -1.36 -10.73
C ALA A 37 -4.23 0.08 -10.19
N ILE A 38 -3.15 0.34 -9.44
CA ILE A 38 -2.82 1.69 -8.95
C ILE A 38 -2.54 2.63 -10.12
N LEU A 39 -1.69 2.21 -11.06
CA LEU A 39 -1.33 3.03 -12.22
C LEU A 39 -2.58 3.42 -13.03
N ASN A 40 -3.50 2.47 -13.26
CA ASN A 40 -4.76 2.73 -13.97
C ASN A 40 -5.67 3.71 -13.22
N ARG A 41 -5.83 3.54 -11.90
CA ARG A 41 -6.64 4.45 -11.07
C ARG A 41 -6.06 5.86 -11.01
N SER A 42 -4.73 5.99 -11.09
CA SER A 42 -4.03 7.28 -11.17
C SER A 42 -4.03 7.89 -12.59
N GLY A 43 -4.76 7.30 -13.55
CA GLY A 43 -4.85 7.79 -14.92
C GLY A 43 -3.58 7.60 -15.76
N LYS A 44 -2.58 6.86 -15.26
CA LYS A 44 -1.34 6.59 -16.00
C LYS A 44 -1.61 5.56 -17.11
N ARG A 45 -1.05 5.80 -18.29
CA ARG A 45 -1.14 4.91 -19.46
C ARG A 45 0.25 4.39 -19.83
N THR A 46 0.31 3.27 -20.54
CA THR A 46 1.56 2.79 -21.12
C THR A 46 2.05 3.73 -22.22
N GLY A 47 3.28 3.55 -22.71
CA GLY A 47 3.82 4.35 -23.81
C GLY A 47 2.98 4.30 -25.11
N HIS A 48 2.12 3.28 -25.28
CA HIS A 48 1.21 3.13 -26.41
C HIS A 48 -0.23 3.58 -26.09
N GLY A 49 -0.45 4.24 -24.94
CA GLY A 49 -1.78 4.72 -24.53
C GLY A 49 -2.70 3.65 -23.92
N ALA A 50 -2.24 2.41 -23.78
CA ALA A 50 -3.05 1.31 -23.21
C ALA A 50 -3.12 1.36 -21.67
N SER A 51 -4.08 0.64 -21.10
CA SER A 51 -4.13 0.36 -19.66
C SER A 51 -2.96 -0.53 -19.22
N TRP A 52 -2.56 -0.39 -17.96
CA TRP A 52 -1.57 -1.26 -17.33
C TRP A 52 -2.17 -2.63 -17.01
N THR A 53 -1.42 -3.68 -17.32
CA THR A 53 -1.70 -5.07 -16.95
C THR A 53 -0.55 -5.58 -16.09
N ARG A 54 -0.74 -6.73 -15.40
CA ARG A 54 0.35 -7.41 -14.68
C ARG A 54 1.56 -7.64 -15.57
N SER A 55 1.34 -8.11 -16.80
CA SER A 55 2.41 -8.38 -17.76
C SER A 55 3.17 -7.11 -18.17
N HIS A 56 2.48 -5.98 -18.35
CA HIS A 56 3.15 -4.70 -18.61
C HIS A 56 4.08 -4.28 -17.47
N VAL A 57 3.64 -4.42 -16.21
CA VAL A 57 4.46 -4.09 -15.03
C VAL A 57 5.64 -5.05 -14.90
N CYS A 58 5.42 -6.35 -15.08
CA CYS A 58 6.49 -7.37 -15.05
C CYS A 58 7.58 -7.07 -16.10
N SER A 59 7.18 -6.80 -17.35
CA SER A 59 8.12 -6.44 -18.41
C SER A 59 8.87 -5.15 -18.10
N LEU A 60 8.19 -4.12 -17.60
CA LEU A 60 8.82 -2.87 -17.19
C LEU A 60 9.87 -3.12 -16.09
N ARG A 61 9.53 -3.89 -15.06
CA ARG A 61 10.48 -4.22 -13.99
C ARG A 61 11.71 -4.93 -14.52
N ASN A 62 11.55 -5.94 -15.38
CA ASN A 62 12.66 -6.72 -15.92
C ASN A 62 13.59 -5.84 -16.77
N ILE A 63 13.04 -4.97 -17.62
CA ILE A 63 13.81 -4.02 -18.44
C ILE A 63 14.63 -3.06 -17.56
N HIS A 64 14.09 -2.66 -16.41
CA HIS A 64 14.71 -1.68 -15.51
C HIS A 64 15.43 -2.28 -14.28
N GLY A 65 15.60 -3.60 -14.22
CA GLY A 65 16.27 -4.28 -13.11
C GLY A 65 15.58 -4.09 -11.75
N ILE A 66 14.26 -3.93 -11.73
CA ILE A 66 13.49 -3.76 -10.49
C ILE A 66 13.12 -5.15 -9.97
N SER A 67 13.50 -5.47 -8.73
CA SER A 67 13.14 -6.72 -8.06
C SER A 67 11.62 -6.92 -7.92
N VAL A 68 11.18 -8.18 -7.95
CA VAL A 68 9.77 -8.52 -7.70
C VAL A 68 9.45 -8.36 -6.23
N TYR A 69 8.20 -8.03 -5.91
CA TYR A 69 7.69 -8.08 -4.54
C TYR A 69 7.97 -9.45 -3.91
N ARG A 70 8.59 -9.44 -2.73
CA ARG A 70 8.79 -10.60 -1.88
C ARG A 70 7.98 -10.44 -0.60
N GLU A 71 7.17 -11.43 -0.30
CA GLU A 71 6.46 -11.50 0.97
C GLU A 71 7.45 -11.48 2.15
N GLY A 72 7.10 -10.77 3.22
CA GLY A 72 7.98 -10.59 4.39
C GLY A 72 9.03 -9.47 4.25
N GLU A 73 9.45 -9.06 3.04
CA GLU A 73 10.47 -8.00 2.85
C GLU A 73 10.08 -6.68 3.53
N ARG A 74 8.79 -6.34 3.52
CA ARG A 74 8.25 -5.19 4.26
C ARG A 74 8.45 -5.36 5.76
N ALA A 75 8.09 -6.53 6.29
CA ALA A 75 8.14 -6.78 7.72
C ALA A 75 9.57 -6.75 8.27
N GLU A 76 10.54 -7.25 7.51
CA GLU A 76 11.98 -7.21 7.79
C GLU A 76 12.51 -5.78 7.91
N ARG A 77 11.94 -4.83 7.16
CA ARG A 77 12.27 -3.38 7.28
C ARG A 77 11.59 -2.70 8.46
N GLY A 78 10.85 -3.44 9.29
CA GLY A 78 10.03 -2.85 10.35
C GLY A 78 8.87 -2.02 9.79
N GLU A 79 8.40 -2.29 8.58
CA GLU A 79 7.22 -1.65 8.00
C GLU A 79 5.98 -2.53 8.23
N ARG A 80 4.84 -1.91 8.47
CA ARG A 80 3.53 -2.57 8.64
C ARG A 80 2.47 -1.91 7.78
N THR A 81 1.54 -2.68 7.25
CA THR A 81 0.33 -2.12 6.64
C THR A 81 -0.57 -1.49 7.70
N LEU A 82 -1.56 -0.70 7.26
CA LEU A 82 -2.59 -0.20 8.16
C LEU A 82 -3.38 -1.32 8.88
N ASP A 83 -3.59 -2.45 8.21
CA ASP A 83 -4.29 -3.60 8.80
C ASP A 83 -3.43 -4.23 9.90
N GLU A 84 -2.18 -4.55 9.59
CA GLU A 84 -1.24 -5.09 10.56
C GLU A 84 -1.03 -4.12 11.74
N ALA A 85 -0.98 -2.82 11.48
CA ALA A 85 -0.91 -1.79 12.51
C ALA A 85 -2.17 -1.77 13.38
N ALA A 86 -3.36 -1.91 12.78
CA ALA A 86 -4.62 -2.01 13.51
C ALA A 86 -4.66 -3.24 14.41
N ASP A 87 -4.18 -4.39 13.92
CA ASP A 87 -4.09 -5.64 14.67
C ASP A 87 -3.12 -5.52 15.85
N ILE A 88 -1.91 -4.99 15.62
CA ILE A 88 -0.91 -4.74 16.67
C ILE A 88 -1.47 -3.80 17.73
N LEU A 89 -2.11 -2.71 17.30
CA LEU A 89 -2.71 -1.75 18.21
C LEU A 89 -4.00 -2.28 18.82
N LYS A 90 -4.61 -3.37 18.38
CA LYS A 90 -5.93 -3.87 18.81
C LYS A 90 -7.04 -2.82 18.64
N VAL A 91 -7.12 -2.22 17.45
CA VAL A 91 -8.19 -1.30 17.05
C VAL A 91 -8.78 -1.76 15.72
N SER A 92 -9.98 -1.27 15.36
CA SER A 92 -10.50 -1.53 14.01
C SER A 92 -9.66 -0.80 12.95
N ARG A 93 -9.60 -1.34 11.73
CA ARG A 93 -8.96 -0.68 10.58
C ARG A 93 -9.44 0.77 10.40
N ALA A 94 -10.75 1.01 10.54
CA ALA A 94 -11.33 2.35 10.45
C ALA A 94 -10.81 3.30 11.55
N THR A 95 -10.51 2.77 12.74
CA THR A 95 -9.93 3.55 13.84
C THR A 95 -8.46 3.84 13.58
N ALA A 96 -7.67 2.85 13.15
CA ALA A 96 -6.29 3.09 12.73
C ALA A 96 -6.21 4.13 11.60
N TYR A 97 -7.10 4.04 10.61
CA TYR A 97 -7.22 5.06 9.55
C TYR A 97 -7.50 6.45 10.13
N ARG A 98 -8.46 6.59 11.04
CA ARG A 98 -8.75 7.88 11.71
C ARG A 98 -7.55 8.41 12.51
N MET A 99 -6.76 7.53 13.13
CA MET A 99 -5.54 7.94 13.83
C MET A 99 -4.49 8.47 12.84
N VAL A 100 -4.34 7.84 11.67
CA VAL A 100 -3.49 8.36 10.58
C VAL A 100 -4.01 9.71 10.08
N SER A 101 -5.32 9.81 9.78
CA SER A 101 -5.92 11.04 9.26
C SER A 101 -5.86 12.21 10.24
N SER A 102 -5.81 11.95 11.55
CA SER A 102 -5.65 12.97 12.59
C SER A 102 -4.19 13.24 12.98
N GLY A 103 -3.22 12.53 12.38
CA GLY A 103 -1.80 12.66 12.68
C GLY A 103 -1.34 11.97 13.97
N ALA A 104 -2.25 11.30 14.69
CA ALA A 104 -1.91 10.58 15.92
C ALA A 104 -1.13 9.29 15.67
N LEU A 105 -1.26 8.68 14.50
CA LEU A 105 -0.45 7.54 14.06
C LEU A 105 0.39 7.94 12.84
N PRO A 106 1.71 8.06 12.96
CA PRO A 106 2.58 8.31 11.82
C PRO A 106 2.45 7.20 10.78
N ALA A 107 2.15 7.58 9.54
CA ALA A 107 2.05 6.66 8.42
C ALA A 107 2.38 7.37 7.10
N ARG A 108 2.87 6.61 6.13
CA ARG A 108 3.20 7.11 4.80
C ARG A 108 2.42 6.35 3.73
N GLN A 109 1.80 7.09 2.82
CA GLN A 109 1.23 6.54 1.59
C GLN A 109 2.09 6.99 0.40
N LEU A 110 2.53 6.04 -0.44
CA LEU A 110 3.38 6.36 -1.61
C LEU A 110 2.64 7.19 -2.66
N CYS A 111 1.39 6.83 -2.94
CA CYS A 111 0.50 7.53 -3.86
C CYS A 111 -0.95 7.11 -3.55
N THR A 112 -1.92 7.86 -4.07
CA THR A 112 -3.33 7.55 -3.89
C THR A 112 -3.64 6.10 -4.29
N GLY A 113 -4.21 5.33 -3.35
CA GLY A 113 -4.57 3.93 -3.56
C GLY A 113 -3.45 2.92 -3.31
N ALA A 114 -2.24 3.37 -2.97
CA ALA A 114 -1.22 2.52 -2.35
C ALA A 114 -1.57 2.26 -0.87
N PRO A 115 -1.07 1.17 -0.26
CA PRO A 115 -1.26 0.93 1.16
C PRO A 115 -0.62 2.04 2.00
N TRP A 116 -1.26 2.35 3.14
CA TRP A 116 -0.60 3.11 4.20
C TRP A 116 0.42 2.21 4.90
N ILE A 117 1.63 2.73 5.04
CA ILE A 117 2.74 2.04 5.68
C ILE A 117 3.11 2.77 6.97
N VAL A 118 3.15 2.01 8.06
CA VAL A 118 3.48 2.46 9.40
C VAL A 118 4.80 1.82 9.81
N ARG A 119 5.67 2.55 10.54
CA ARG A 119 6.88 1.94 11.10
C ARG A 119 6.52 1.22 12.40
N LEU A 120 7.11 0.06 12.61
CA LEU A 120 6.92 -0.74 13.82
C LEU A 120 7.34 0.04 15.07
N SER A 121 8.39 0.87 14.98
CA SER A 121 8.83 1.77 16.04
C SER A 121 7.75 2.76 16.47
N ASP A 122 6.96 3.27 15.53
CA ASP A 122 5.93 4.28 15.81
C ASP A 122 4.76 3.65 16.58
N LEU A 123 4.45 2.38 16.30
CA LEU A 123 3.44 1.61 17.02
C LEU A 123 3.80 1.35 18.49
N GLN A 124 5.09 1.39 18.82
CA GLN A 124 5.59 1.18 20.18
C GLN A 124 5.59 2.47 21.01
N HIS A 125 5.45 3.64 20.38
CA HIS A 125 5.50 4.92 21.08
C HIS A 125 4.30 5.11 22.00
N ASP A 126 4.55 5.54 23.24
CA ASP A 126 3.52 5.65 24.29
C ASP A 126 2.32 6.51 23.87
N VAL A 127 2.56 7.63 23.18
CA VAL A 127 1.48 8.52 22.71
C VAL A 127 0.52 7.80 21.75
N VAL A 128 1.04 6.95 20.87
CA VAL A 128 0.25 6.17 19.91
C VAL A 128 -0.55 5.10 20.64
N ARG A 129 0.08 4.41 21.60
CA ARG A 129 -0.57 3.37 22.40
C ARG A 129 -1.69 3.93 23.27
N ARG A 130 -1.45 5.06 23.95
CA ARG A 130 -2.45 5.76 24.76
C ARG A 130 -3.62 6.25 23.92
N GLU A 131 -3.37 6.79 22.73
CA GLU A 131 -4.46 7.16 21.82
C GLU A 131 -5.28 5.95 21.39
N ALA A 132 -4.62 4.83 21.03
CA ALA A 132 -5.33 3.59 20.70
C ALA A 132 -6.17 3.07 21.87
N ASP A 133 -5.64 3.11 23.11
CA ASP A 133 -6.37 2.78 24.34
C ASP A 133 -7.60 3.69 24.54
N ALA A 134 -7.43 5.00 24.41
CA ALA A 134 -8.53 5.95 24.53
C ALA A 134 -9.63 5.70 23.49
N ARG A 135 -9.26 5.37 22.25
CA ARG A 135 -10.21 5.03 21.17
C ARG A 135 -10.96 3.73 21.45
N ARG A 136 -10.32 2.72 22.05
CA ARG A 136 -10.98 1.49 22.47
C ARG A 136 -12.04 1.76 23.53
N SER A 137 -11.69 2.52 24.57
CA SER A 137 -12.58 2.80 25.70
C SER A 137 -13.81 3.61 25.32
N ARG A 138 -13.74 4.42 24.26
CA ARG A 138 -14.87 5.18 23.71
C ARG A 138 -15.84 4.35 22.87
N ARG A 139 -15.47 3.12 22.50
CA ARG A 139 -16.40 2.23 21.79
C ARG A 139 -17.48 1.80 22.80
N PRO A 140 -18.78 2.07 22.56
CA PRO A 140 -19.82 1.52 23.41
C PRO A 140 -19.60 0.00 23.50
N ARG A 141 -19.60 -0.55 24.73
CA ARG A 141 -19.78 -1.99 24.89
C ARG A 141 -21.08 -2.32 24.16
N SER A 142 -21.03 -3.25 23.21
CA SER A 142 -22.27 -3.85 22.71
C SER A 142 -22.93 -4.50 23.92
N GLN A 143 -23.93 -3.84 24.52
CA GLN A 143 -24.78 -4.46 25.52
C GLN A 143 -25.66 -5.48 24.78
N ASP A 144 -25.48 -6.73 25.19
CA ASP A 144 -26.37 -7.89 25.13
C ASP A 144 -27.51 -7.97 24.10
N LEU A 145 -27.52 -9.10 23.38
CA LEU A 145 -28.76 -9.83 23.09
C LEU A 145 -28.75 -11.11 23.95
N VAL A 146 -28.99 -10.96 25.26
CA VAL A 146 -29.64 -12.02 26.03
C VAL A 146 -31.09 -12.03 25.55
N GLN A 147 -31.38 -12.85 24.54
CA GLN A 147 -32.75 -13.21 24.21
C GLN A 147 -33.22 -14.28 25.20
N ASN A 148 -33.88 -13.74 26.22
CA ASN A 148 -34.84 -14.33 27.14
C ASN A 148 -35.36 -15.75 26.75
N PRO A 149 -35.16 -16.79 27.57
CA PRO A 149 -35.83 -18.07 27.36
C PRO A 149 -37.31 -17.92 27.78
N LEU A 150 -38.22 -18.00 26.83
CA LEU A 150 -39.65 -18.10 27.13
C LEU A 150 -39.95 -19.50 27.67
N LEU A 151 -40.15 -19.57 28.99
CA LEU A 151 -40.96 -20.59 29.64
C LEU A 151 -42.44 -20.24 29.45
N LEU A 152 -43.14 -21.05 28.64
CA LEU A 152 -44.43 -21.72 28.91
C LEU A 152 -44.88 -22.48 27.65
#